data_AF-A0A914G331-F1
#
_entry.id   AF-A0A914G331-F1
#
_cell.length_a   1.000
_cell.length_b   1.000
_cell.length_c   1.000
_cell.angle_alpha   90.00
_cell.angle_beta   90.00
_cell.angle_gamma   90.00
#
_symmetry.space_group_name_H-M   'P 1'
#
loop_
_entity.id
_entity.type
_entity.pdbx_description
1 polymer ?
#
loop_
_entity_poly.entity_id
_entity_poly.type
_entity_poly.pdbx_seq_one_letter_code
_entity_poly.pdbx_strand_id
1 'polypeptide(L)'
;MGVRGATSEQSPPQQASLKTPQFGVSQPISMELPTASELELTKSLEFELKAKNVFESEQELEIRLEVLRKINALVKAWVKHVSVEKGLPPDHVERAGGKLFTFGSYRL
;
A
#
# COMPACT_ATOMS: atom_id res chain seq x y z
N MET A 1 11.46 25.12 -63.44
CA MET A 1 11.90 23.72 -63.25
C MET A 1 12.84 23.73 -62.07
N GLY A 2 12.46 23.42 -60.83
CA GLY A 2 11.61 22.33 -60.38
C GLY A 2 12.46 21.49 -59.41
N VAL A 3 12.71 22.05 -58.22
CA VAL A 3 13.48 21.47 -57.11
C VAL A 3 12.81 20.16 -56.66
N ARG A 4 13.58 19.08 -56.51
CA ARG A 4 13.14 17.90 -55.73
C ARG A 4 14.27 17.52 -54.78
N GLY A 5 14.12 17.95 -53.53
CA GLY A 5 14.93 17.49 -52.41
C GLY A 5 14.65 16.02 -52.13
N ALA A 6 15.71 15.31 -51.78
CA ALA A 6 15.62 13.99 -51.16
C ALA A 6 14.94 14.16 -49.79
N THR A 7 13.72 13.68 -49.67
CA THR A 7 13.04 13.54 -48.38
C THR A 7 13.64 12.36 -47.64
N SER A 8 14.33 12.65 -46.55
CA SER A 8 14.72 11.71 -45.51
C SER A 8 13.48 11.15 -44.82
N GLU A 9 13.22 9.84 -44.96
CA GLU A 9 12.27 9.11 -44.12
C GLU A 9 12.87 8.99 -42.70
N GLN A 10 12.48 9.91 -41.81
CA GLN A 10 12.72 9.77 -40.38
C GLN A 10 11.77 8.71 -39.84
N SER A 11 12.34 7.62 -39.32
CA SER A 11 11.62 6.63 -38.54
C SER A 11 10.95 7.28 -37.33
N PRO A 12 9.76 6.80 -36.88
CA PRO A 12 9.09 7.36 -35.71
C PRO A 12 10.01 7.29 -34.48
N PRO A 13 9.94 8.28 -33.56
CA PRO A 13 10.71 8.23 -32.33
C PRO A 13 10.36 6.95 -31.57
N GLN A 14 11.37 6.08 -31.39
CA GLN A 14 11.29 4.92 -30.51
C GLN A 14 10.98 5.43 -29.10
N GLN A 15 9.71 5.35 -28.71
CA GLN A 15 9.29 5.56 -27.34
C GLN A 15 10.00 4.51 -26.48
N ALA A 16 10.91 4.98 -25.62
CA ALA A 16 11.58 4.14 -24.64
C ALA A 16 10.53 3.33 -23.88
N SER A 17 10.59 2.00 -23.99
CA SER A 17 9.63 1.12 -23.34
C SER A 17 9.82 1.23 -21.82
N LEU A 18 8.97 2.02 -21.16
CA LEU A 18 8.79 1.89 -19.72
C LEU A 18 8.22 0.49 -19.50
N LYS A 19 9.05 -0.43 -18.98
CA LYS A 19 8.58 -1.75 -18.56
C LYS A 19 7.66 -1.56 -17.37
N THR A 20 6.36 -1.46 -17.63
CA THR A 20 5.33 -1.49 -16.58
C THR A 20 5.52 -2.79 -15.79
N PRO A 21 5.63 -2.74 -14.45
CA PRO A 21 5.74 -3.94 -13.65
C PRO A 21 4.53 -4.85 -13.93
N GLN A 22 4.79 -6.11 -14.27
CA GLN A 22 3.71 -7.08 -14.43
C GLN A 22 3.19 -7.44 -13.03
N PHE A 23 1.92 -7.12 -12.78
CA PHE A 23 1.23 -7.50 -11.54
C PHE A 23 0.40 -8.76 -11.80
N GLY A 24 0.84 -9.89 -11.25
CA GLY A 24 0.21 -11.20 -11.45
C GLY A 24 0.90 -12.06 -12.51
N VAL A 25 0.35 -13.25 -12.77
CA VAL A 25 0.99 -14.26 -13.63
C VAL A 25 0.62 -14.13 -15.12
N SER A 26 -0.40 -13.35 -15.46
CA SER A 26 -0.87 -13.13 -16.83
C SER A 26 -0.79 -11.66 -17.24
N GLN A 27 -0.95 -11.40 -18.55
CA GLN A 27 -1.11 -10.04 -19.06
C GLN A 27 -2.46 -9.45 -18.62
N PRO A 28 -2.57 -8.12 -18.48
CA PRO A 28 -3.83 -7.46 -18.18
C PRO A 28 -4.82 -7.61 -19.34
N ILE A 29 -6.11 -7.68 -19.00
CA ILE A 29 -7.20 -7.83 -19.98
C ILE A 29 -7.44 -6.51 -20.74
N SER A 30 -7.34 -5.37 -20.04
CA SER A 30 -7.44 -4.04 -20.63
C SER A 30 -6.45 -3.10 -19.95
N MET A 31 -5.94 -2.14 -20.72
CA MET A 31 -5.10 -1.01 -20.27
C MET A 31 -5.81 0.33 -20.46
N GLU A 32 -7.11 0.31 -20.78
CA GLU A 32 -7.89 1.51 -20.98
C GLU A 32 -8.10 2.25 -19.65
N LEU A 33 -8.08 3.58 -19.74
CA LEU A 33 -8.39 4.45 -18.61
C LEU A 33 -9.90 4.62 -18.46
N PRO A 34 -10.40 4.93 -17.25
CA PRO A 34 -11.83 5.15 -17.03
C PRO A 34 -12.34 6.34 -17.87
N THR A 35 -13.55 6.19 -18.38
CA THR A 35 -14.32 7.24 -19.04
C THR A 35 -14.88 8.24 -18.03
N ALA A 36 -15.34 9.40 -18.51
CA ALA A 36 -15.99 10.40 -17.66
C ALA A 36 -17.22 9.85 -16.93
N SER A 37 -18.03 9.00 -17.59
CA SER A 37 -19.21 8.38 -16.98
C SER A 37 -18.85 7.44 -15.82
N GLU A 38 -17.82 6.62 -15.99
CA GLU A 38 -17.34 5.69 -14.95
C GLU A 38 -16.76 6.41 -13.73
N LEU A 39 -16.13 7.57 -13.94
CA LEU A 39 -15.68 8.43 -12.86
C LEU A 39 -16.86 9.00 -12.05
N GLU A 40 -17.94 9.42 -12.70
CA GLU A 40 -19.16 9.87 -12.00
C GLU A 40 -19.83 8.72 -11.22
N LEU A 41 -19.86 7.52 -11.78
CA LEU A 41 -20.33 6.31 -11.09
C LEU A 41 -19.48 6.01 -9.84
N THR A 42 -18.16 6.16 -9.92
CA THR A 42 -17.26 5.99 -8.76
C THR A 42 -17.59 6.98 -7.65
N LYS A 43 -17.83 8.25 -7.98
CA LYS A 43 -18.25 9.27 -7.00
C LYS A 43 -19.59 8.92 -6.35
N SER A 44 -20.56 8.44 -7.13
CA SER A 44 -21.85 7.99 -6.60
C SER A 44 -21.69 6.82 -5.64
N LEU A 45 -20.82 5.86 -5.96
CA LEU A 45 -20.51 4.73 -5.07
C LEU A 45 -19.89 5.21 -3.76
N GLU A 46 -18.90 6.10 -3.81
CA GLU A 46 -18.27 6.65 -2.61
C GLU A 46 -19.28 7.38 -1.71
N PHE A 47 -20.20 8.15 -2.30
CA PHE A 47 -21.26 8.83 -1.56
C PHE A 47 -22.14 7.84 -0.80
N GLU A 48 -22.61 6.79 -1.47
CA GLU A 48 -23.45 5.75 -0.85
C GLU A 48 -22.71 4.99 0.27
N LEU A 49 -21.43 4.67 0.08
CA LEU A 49 -20.62 4.01 1.11
C LEU A 49 -20.45 4.90 2.36
N LYS A 50 -20.21 6.20 2.17
CA LYS A 50 -20.16 7.18 3.27
C LYS A 50 -21.51 7.26 3.98
N ALA A 51 -22.62 7.32 3.24
CA ALA A 51 -23.97 7.33 3.81
C ALA A 51 -24.29 6.06 4.63
N LYS A 52 -23.72 4.92 4.23
CA LYS A 52 -23.83 3.64 4.97
C LYS A 52 -22.85 3.50 6.14
N ASN A 53 -22.04 4.53 6.41
CA ASN A 53 -21.09 4.57 7.53
C ASN A 53 -20.14 3.36 7.57
N VAL A 54 -19.60 2.96 6.41
CA VAL A 54 -18.64 1.84 6.32
C VAL A 54 -17.18 2.28 6.50
N PHE A 55 -16.92 3.60 6.51
CA PHE A 55 -15.61 4.17 6.76
C PHE A 55 -15.46 4.52 8.23
N GLU A 56 -14.30 4.21 8.79
CA GLU A 56 -13.94 4.56 10.16
C GLU A 56 -13.70 6.08 10.28
N SER A 57 -14.10 6.67 11.40
CA SER A 57 -13.79 8.06 11.73
C SER A 57 -12.34 8.24 12.18
N GLU A 58 -11.81 9.45 12.07
CA GLU A 58 -10.45 9.76 12.52
C GLU A 58 -10.27 9.49 14.03
N GLN A 59 -11.28 9.80 14.83
CA GLN A 59 -11.25 9.57 16.28
C GLN A 59 -11.20 8.08 16.63
N GLU A 60 -11.99 7.24 15.94
CA GLU A 60 -11.95 5.78 16.13
C GLU A 60 -10.59 5.21 15.73
N LEU A 61 -10.02 5.70 14.63
CA LEU A 61 -8.68 5.32 14.20
C LEU A 61 -7.62 5.68 15.25
N GLU A 62 -7.66 6.88 15.82
CA GLU A 62 -6.75 7.31 16.89
C GLU A 62 -6.81 6.40 18.11
N ILE A 63 -8.03 6.03 18.54
CA ILE A 63 -8.25 5.09 19.66
C ILE A 63 -7.63 3.73 19.33
N ARG A 64 -7.85 3.20 18.13
CA ARG A 64 -7.25 1.92 17.71
C ARG A 64 -5.72 1.98 17.71
N LEU A 65 -5.14 3.07 17.22
CA LEU A 65 -3.69 3.27 17.24
C LEU A 65 -3.15 3.35 18.68
N GLU A 66 -3.86 4.01 19.60
CA GLU A 66 -3.49 4.03 21.02
C GLU A 66 -3.48 2.61 21.63
N VAL A 67 -4.52 1.83 21.36
CA VAL A 67 -4.63 0.44 21.81
C VAL A 67 -3.45 -0.39 21.26
N LEU A 68 -3.13 -0.27 19.97
CA LEU A 68 -2.00 -0.98 19.37
C LEU A 68 -0.66 -0.59 19.98
N ARG A 69 -0.46 0.70 20.31
CA ARG A 69 0.75 1.16 21.01
C ARG A 69 0.87 0.50 22.38
N LYS A 70 -0.24 0.44 23.14
CA LYS A 70 -0.29 -0.22 24.46
C LYS A 70 0.00 -1.71 24.35
N ILE A 71 -0.65 -2.41 23.41
CA ILE A 71 -0.41 -3.85 23.18
C ILE A 71 1.06 -4.10 22.80
N ASN A 72 1.63 -3.30 21.90
CA ASN A 72 3.03 -3.47 21.49
C ASN A 72 4.00 -3.24 22.66
N ALA A 73 3.71 -2.28 23.56
CA ALA A 73 4.49 -2.08 24.78
C ALA A 73 4.39 -3.28 25.72
N LEU A 74 3.19 -3.83 25.92
CA LEU A 74 2.95 -5.03 26.73
C LEU A 74 3.70 -6.24 26.16
N VAL A 75 3.65 -6.45 24.84
CA VAL A 75 4.37 -7.54 24.17
C VAL A 75 5.88 -7.44 24.44
N LYS A 76 6.47 -6.25 24.31
CA LYS A 76 7.90 -6.04 24.58
C LYS A 76 8.26 -6.28 26.04
N ALA A 77 7.43 -5.78 26.97
CA ALA A 77 7.62 -6.00 28.40
C ALA A 77 7.54 -7.50 28.76
N TRP A 78 6.58 -8.21 28.17
CA TRP A 78 6.42 -9.65 28.33
C TRP A 78 7.63 -10.42 27.78
N VAL A 79 8.10 -10.10 26.57
CA VAL A 79 9.31 -10.71 25.98
C VAL A 79 10.53 -10.48 26.88
N LYS A 80 10.70 -9.27 27.42
CA LYS A 80 11.77 -8.95 28.38
C LYS A 80 11.65 -9.80 29.65
N HIS A 81 10.47 -9.88 30.24
CA HIS A 81 10.21 -10.65 31.45
C HIS A 81 10.55 -12.13 31.26
N VAL A 82 10.02 -12.76 30.21
CA VAL A 82 10.30 -14.17 29.89
C VAL A 82 11.79 -14.40 29.65
N SER A 83 12.49 -13.45 29.00
CA SER A 83 13.94 -13.56 28.77
C SER A 83 14.73 -13.59 30.09
N VAL A 84 14.33 -12.79 31.08
CA VAL A 84 14.93 -12.80 32.42
C VAL A 84 14.65 -14.13 33.13
N GLU A 85 13.40 -14.61 33.10
CA GLU A 85 13.02 -15.88 33.73
C GLU A 85 13.76 -17.08 33.14
N LYS A 86 14.10 -17.01 31.84
CA LYS A 86 14.90 -18.04 31.15
C LYS A 86 16.40 -17.92 31.41
N GLY A 87 16.85 -16.94 32.19
CA GLY A 87 18.25 -16.76 32.58
C GLY A 87 19.15 -16.22 31.46
N LEU A 88 18.59 -15.48 30.50
CA LEU A 88 19.41 -14.86 29.45
C LEU A 88 20.32 -13.76 30.06
N PRO A 89 21.54 -13.56 29.54
CA PRO A 89 22.41 -12.47 29.95
C PRO A 89 21.73 -11.09 29.75
N PRO A 90 22.05 -10.08 30.57
CA PRO A 90 21.44 -8.75 30.50
C PRO A 90 21.48 -8.13 29.09
N ASP A 91 22.61 -8.25 28.40
CA ASP A 91 22.78 -7.73 27.04
C ASP A 91 21.81 -8.37 26.03
N HIS A 92 21.46 -9.64 26.25
CA HIS A 92 20.52 -10.37 25.40
C HIS A 92 19.08 -10.02 25.74
N VAL A 93 18.77 -9.82 27.03
CA VAL A 93 17.45 -9.39 27.50
C VAL A 93 17.07 -8.02 26.93
N GLU A 94 17.98 -7.05 26.96
CA GLU A 94 17.71 -5.71 26.39
C GLU A 94 17.56 -5.72 24.86
N ARG A 95 18.20 -6.69 24.19
CA ARG A 95 18.15 -6.83 22.73
C ARG A 95 17.04 -7.74 22.22
N ALA A 96 16.34 -8.46 23.10
CA ALA A 96 15.32 -9.44 22.73
C ALA A 96 14.16 -8.82 21.90
N GLY A 97 13.83 -7.56 22.17
CA GLY A 97 12.91 -6.77 21.35
C GLY A 97 11.46 -7.25 21.44
N GLY A 98 10.89 -7.64 20.30
CA GLY A 98 9.47 -7.95 20.13
C GLY A 98 8.75 -6.90 19.27
N LYS A 99 7.84 -7.38 18.40
CA LYS A 99 7.11 -6.51 17.47
C LYS A 99 5.70 -7.03 17.22
N LEU A 100 4.74 -6.13 17.34
CA LEU A 100 3.36 -6.35 16.95
C LEU A 100 3.18 -6.07 15.44
N PHE A 101 2.44 -6.94 14.76
CA PHE A 101 1.99 -6.73 13.39
C PHE A 101 0.48 -6.93 13.31
N THR A 102 -0.19 -6.05 12.57
CA THR A 102 -1.60 -6.22 12.21
C THR A 102 -1.72 -6.89 10.86
N PHE A 103 -2.82 -7.62 10.67
CA PHE A 103 -3.19 -8.31 9.44
C PHE A 103 -4.72 -8.27 9.27
N GLY A 104 -5.23 -8.76 8.15
CA GLY A 104 -6.66 -8.75 7.85
C GLY A 104 -7.18 -7.35 7.48
N SER A 105 -8.49 -7.16 7.58
CA SER A 105 -9.18 -5.94 7.11
C SER A 105 -8.66 -4.65 7.72
N TYR A 106 -8.21 -4.65 8.97
CA TYR A 106 -7.63 -3.47 9.61
C TYR A 106 -6.31 -3.01 8.95
N ARG A 107 -5.57 -3.92 8.31
CA ARG A 107 -4.25 -3.62 7.72
C ARG A 107 -4.34 -3.20 6.24
N LEU A 108 -5.40 -3.58 5.54
CA LEU A 108 -5.63 -3.26 4.13
C LEU A 108 -6.15 -1.83 3.98
#